data_AF-A0A2V8M3Y0-F1
#
_entry.id   AF-A0A2V8M3Y0-F1
#
_cell.length_a   1.000
_cell.length_b   1.000
_cell.length_c   1.000
_cell.angle_alpha   90.00
_cell.angle_beta   90.00
_cell.angle_gamma   90.00
#
_symmetry.space_group_name_H-M   'P 1'
#
loop_
_entity.id
_entity.type
_entity.pdbx_description
1 polymer ?
#
loop_
_entity_poly.entity_id
_entity_poly.type
_entity_poly.pdbx_seq_one_letter_code
_entity_poly.pdbx_strand_id
1 'polypeptide(L)'
;QAQLTFKMVRHAIVDIAQIFNTSPLKHDGGRLTSENLVQLRAALSASRVSVRNEPGDEETLKELRAMYEPYTEVLSRYLMMPLPEWLPKPRSTDNWQTSAWEITPQTAEQPFRKCMQRAASAKAHAHNTTAFSDKGV
;
A
#
# COMPACT_ATOMS: atom_id res chain seq x y z
N GLN A 1 -3.12 4.18 -11.76
CA GLN A 1 -1.97 3.37 -11.30
C GLN A 1 -2.40 2.23 -10.37
N ALA A 2 -3.18 2.48 -9.31
CA ALA A 2 -3.60 1.44 -8.34
C ALA A 2 -4.17 0.14 -8.95
N GLN A 3 -5.02 0.23 -9.98
CA GLN A 3 -5.58 -0.95 -10.64
C GLN A 3 -4.51 -1.82 -11.34
N LEU A 4 -3.52 -1.19 -11.98
CA LEU A 4 -2.42 -1.92 -12.64
C LEU A 4 -1.53 -2.57 -11.57
N THR A 5 -1.17 -1.82 -10.52
CA THR A 5 -0.41 -2.36 -9.38
C THR A 5 -1.10 -3.56 -8.75
N PHE A 6 -2.43 -3.49 -8.55
CA PHE A 6 -3.21 -4.60 -8.03
C PHE A 6 -3.11 -5.84 -8.92
N LYS A 7 -3.33 -5.69 -10.24
CA LYS A 7 -3.24 -6.80 -11.20
C LYS A 7 -1.85 -7.45 -11.19
N MET A 8 -0.80 -6.63 -11.19
CA MET A 8 0.59 -7.11 -11.16
C MET A 8 0.88 -7.89 -9.87
N VAL A 9 0.52 -7.33 -8.71
CA VAL A 9 0.76 -7.99 -7.40
C VAL A 9 -0.03 -9.29 -7.27
N ARG A 10 -1.30 -9.30 -7.68
CA ARG A 10 -2.10 -10.52 -7.66
C ARG A 10 -1.47 -11.62 -8.50
N HIS A 11 -1.00 -11.29 -9.71
CA HIS A 11 -0.33 -12.26 -10.57
C HIS A 11 0.93 -12.83 -9.90
N ALA A 12 1.79 -11.96 -9.37
CA ALA A 12 3.02 -12.37 -8.68
C ALA A 12 2.74 -13.30 -7.50
N ILE A 13 1.70 -13.03 -6.69
CA ILE A 13 1.31 -13.90 -5.57
C ILE A 13 0.87 -15.28 -6.06
N VAL A 14 0.12 -15.35 -7.17
CA VAL A 14 -0.31 -16.62 -7.77
C VAL A 14 0.89 -17.41 -8.30
N ASP A 15 1.84 -16.75 -8.96
CA ASP A 15 3.06 -17.40 -9.46
C ASP A 15 3.87 -18.01 -8.30
N ILE A 16 4.02 -17.28 -7.19
CA ILE A 16 4.70 -17.78 -5.99
C ILE A 16 3.98 -19.00 -5.41
N ALA A 17 2.65 -18.96 -5.34
CA ALA A 17 1.85 -20.11 -4.89
C ALA A 17 2.02 -21.34 -5.81
N GLN A 18 2.16 -21.12 -7.12
CA GLN A 18 2.45 -22.20 -8.08
C GLN A 18 3.85 -22.78 -7.90
N ILE A 19 4.87 -21.93 -7.69
CA ILE A 19 6.24 -22.36 -7.42
C ILE A 19 6.30 -23.30 -6.20
N PHE A 20 5.55 -22.96 -5.13
CA PHE A 20 5.48 -23.79 -3.92
C PHE A 20 4.42 -24.88 -3.97
N ASN A 21 3.71 -25.04 -5.10
CA ASN A 21 2.62 -26.00 -5.30
C ASN A 21 1.55 -25.94 -4.19
N THR A 22 1.19 -24.72 -3.75
CA THR A 22 0.19 -24.48 -2.71
C THR A 22 -1.16 -24.13 -3.33
N SER A 23 -2.23 -24.80 -2.91
CA SER A 23 -3.61 -24.49 -3.34
C SER A 23 -4.21 -23.37 -2.49
N PRO A 24 -4.94 -22.39 -3.09
CA PRO A 24 -5.56 -21.31 -2.34
C PRO A 24 -6.59 -21.84 -1.32
N LEU A 25 -6.67 -21.16 -0.18
CA LEU A 25 -7.68 -21.47 0.85
C LEU A 25 -9.04 -20.89 0.48
N LYS A 26 -10.08 -21.27 1.24
CA LYS A 26 -11.38 -20.60 1.14
C LYS A 26 -11.28 -19.23 1.81
N HIS A 27 -11.61 -18.17 1.09
CA HIS A 27 -11.72 -16.84 1.67
C HIS A 27 -12.89 -16.79 2.67
N ASP A 28 -12.58 -16.52 3.94
CA ASP A 28 -13.59 -16.33 5.00
C ASP A 28 -13.97 -14.85 5.22
N GLY A 29 -13.21 -13.93 4.62
CA GLY A 29 -13.38 -12.48 4.76
C GLY A 29 -12.92 -11.91 6.10
N GLY A 30 -12.52 -12.76 7.06
CA GLY A 30 -12.31 -12.41 8.46
C GLY A 30 -11.09 -11.55 8.77
N ARG A 31 -10.15 -11.43 7.82
CA ARG A 31 -8.87 -10.72 8.04
C ARG A 31 -9.03 -9.21 8.27
N LEU A 32 -9.96 -8.55 7.60
CA LEU A 32 -10.29 -7.13 7.81
C LEU A 32 -11.70 -7.03 8.39
N THR A 33 -11.79 -6.81 9.70
CA THR A 33 -13.06 -6.54 10.37
C THR A 33 -13.57 -5.14 10.04
N SER A 34 -14.86 -4.90 10.26
CA SER A 34 -15.48 -3.59 10.07
C SER A 34 -14.84 -2.53 10.97
N GLU A 35 -14.45 -2.88 12.20
CA GLU A 35 -13.76 -1.97 13.13
C GLU A 35 -12.38 -1.58 12.62
N ASN A 36 -11.62 -2.54 12.10
CA ASN A 36 -10.31 -2.27 11.51
C ASN A 36 -10.43 -1.42 10.23
N LEU A 37 -11.48 -1.62 9.43
CA LEU A 37 -11.75 -0.79 8.26
C LEU A 37 -12.04 0.66 8.65
N VAL A 38 -12.85 0.89 9.68
CA VAL A 38 -13.11 2.24 10.23
C VAL A 38 -11.80 2.89 10.69
N GLN A 39 -10.96 2.17 11.44
CA GLN A 39 -9.68 2.69 11.91
C GLN A 39 -8.72 2.99 10.75
N LEU A 40 -8.68 2.14 9.72
CA LEU A 40 -7.86 2.35 8.54
C LEU A 40 -8.28 3.61 7.77
N ARG A 41 -9.59 3.83 7.61
CA ARG A 41 -10.13 5.05 6.98
C ARG A 41 -9.79 6.31 7.78
N ALA A 42 -9.85 6.24 9.11
CA ALA A 42 -9.46 7.34 9.99
C ALA A 42 -7.95 7.67 9.86
N ALA A 43 -7.08 6.65 9.84
CA ALA A 43 -5.65 6.81 9.66
C ALA A 43 -5.30 7.43 8.28
N LEU A 44 -5.96 6.97 7.22
CA LEU A 44 -5.79 7.52 5.87
C LEU A 44 -6.25 8.98 5.80
N SER A 45 -7.38 9.30 6.41
CA SER A 45 -7.89 10.68 6.48
C SER A 45 -6.94 11.61 7.23
N ALA A 46 -6.37 11.15 8.35
CA ALA A 46 -5.36 11.90 9.11
C ALA A 46 -4.09 12.18 8.29
N SER A 47 -3.74 11.29 7.36
CA SER A 47 -2.64 11.46 6.41
C SER A 47 -2.99 12.27 5.15
N ARG A 48 -4.19 12.90 5.12
CA ARG A 48 -4.74 13.66 3.98
C ARG A 48 -4.98 12.83 2.72
N VAL A 49 -5.12 11.52 2.88
CA VAL A 49 -5.56 10.61 1.80
C VAL A 49 -7.08 10.51 1.86
N SER A 50 -7.75 11.06 0.85
CA SER A 50 -9.21 10.94 0.73
C SER A 50 -9.58 9.58 0.16
N VAL A 51 -10.39 8.84 0.91
CA VAL A 51 -10.93 7.53 0.50
C VAL A 51 -12.44 7.68 0.36
N ARG A 52 -12.99 7.23 -0.76
CA ARG A 52 -14.44 7.17 -0.94
C ARG A 52 -15.05 6.20 0.08
N ASN A 53 -16.19 6.58 0.63
CA ASN A 53 -16.87 5.82 1.67
C ASN A 53 -18.36 5.69 1.33
N GLU A 54 -18.64 5.32 0.07
CA GLU A 54 -19.98 4.96 -0.35
C GLU A 54 -20.27 3.51 0.04
N PRO A 55 -21.53 3.14 0.33
CA PRO A 55 -21.88 1.77 0.72
C PRO A 55 -21.38 0.67 -0.22
N GLY A 56 -21.25 0.95 -1.53
CA GLY A 56 -20.72 0.01 -2.52
C GLY A 56 -19.20 -0.21 -2.47
N ASP A 57 -18.46 0.68 -1.79
CA ASP A 57 -16.99 0.61 -1.71
C ASP A 57 -16.53 -0.54 -0.80
N GLU A 58 -17.31 -0.90 0.23
CA GLU A 58 -16.96 -2.02 1.13
C GLU A 58 -17.10 -3.37 0.43
N GLU A 59 -18.17 -3.57 -0.34
CA GLU A 59 -18.33 -4.81 -1.11
C GLU A 59 -17.28 -4.89 -2.22
N THR A 60 -17.01 -3.78 -2.91
CA THR A 60 -15.92 -3.72 -3.90
C THR A 60 -14.56 -4.09 -3.27
N LEU A 61 -14.26 -3.57 -2.07
CA LEU A 61 -13.02 -3.91 -1.36
C LEU A 61 -12.98 -5.39 -0.98
N LYS A 62 -14.10 -5.96 -0.55
CA LYS A 62 -14.23 -7.38 -0.22
C LYS A 62 -14.05 -8.28 -1.45
N GLU A 63 -14.61 -7.91 -2.60
CA GLU A 63 -14.40 -8.60 -3.88
C GLU A 63 -12.92 -8.55 -4.30
N LEU A 64 -12.28 -7.39 -4.17
CA LEU A 64 -10.85 -7.24 -4.43
C LEU A 64 -10.02 -8.15 -3.52
N ARG A 65 -10.35 -8.21 -2.22
CA ARG A 65 -9.67 -9.08 -1.24
C ARG A 65 -9.84 -10.56 -1.55
N ALA A 66 -11.06 -10.99 -1.91
CA ALA A 66 -11.35 -12.36 -2.28
C ALA A 66 -10.47 -12.87 -3.45
N MET A 67 -9.99 -11.96 -4.31
CA MET A 67 -9.13 -12.32 -5.44
C MET A 67 -7.69 -12.67 -5.08
N TYR A 68 -7.16 -12.25 -3.92
CA TYR A 68 -5.75 -12.47 -3.56
C TYR A 68 -5.55 -13.05 -2.15
N GLU A 69 -6.42 -12.76 -1.19
CA GLU A 69 -6.24 -13.18 0.22
C GLU A 69 -6.06 -14.71 0.37
N PRO A 70 -6.83 -15.57 -0.31
CA PRO A 70 -6.62 -17.02 -0.31
C PRO A 70 -5.19 -17.50 -0.58
N TYR A 71 -4.50 -16.82 -1.50
CA TYR A 71 -3.13 -17.15 -1.88
C TYR A 71 -2.14 -16.63 -0.85
N THR A 72 -2.36 -15.43 -0.32
CA THR A 72 -1.51 -14.89 0.74
C THR A 72 -1.60 -15.70 2.04
N GLU A 73 -2.79 -16.22 2.36
CA GLU A 73 -3.01 -17.00 3.57
C GLU A 73 -2.36 -18.39 3.49
N VAL A 74 -2.48 -19.09 2.36
CA VAL A 74 -1.79 -20.37 2.18
C VAL A 74 -0.26 -20.19 2.22
N LEU A 75 0.26 -19.13 1.60
CA LEU A 75 1.69 -18.82 1.63
C LEU A 75 2.17 -18.45 3.03
N SER A 76 1.38 -17.70 3.79
CA SER A 76 1.68 -17.38 5.19
C SER A 76 1.84 -18.65 6.03
N ARG A 77 0.94 -19.62 5.85
CA ARG A 77 1.00 -20.92 6.55
C ARG A 77 2.18 -21.77 6.06
N TYR A 78 2.41 -21.83 4.76
CA TYR A 78 3.49 -22.63 4.15
C TYR A 78 4.87 -22.12 4.59
N LEU A 79 5.07 -20.80 4.57
CA LEU A 79 6.35 -20.17 4.92
C LEU A 79 6.53 -19.96 6.43
N MET A 80 5.52 -20.31 7.25
CA MET A 80 5.48 -20.02 8.69
C MET A 80 5.71 -18.53 9.00
N MET A 81 5.23 -17.65 8.12
CA MET A 81 5.36 -16.20 8.22
C MET A 81 3.97 -15.58 8.39
N PRO A 82 3.60 -15.12 9.60
CA PRO A 82 2.27 -14.55 9.82
C PRO A 82 2.07 -13.29 8.98
N LEU A 83 0.91 -13.16 8.36
CA LEU A 83 0.54 -11.94 7.65
C LEU A 83 0.55 -10.74 8.60
N PRO A 84 1.03 -9.57 8.15
CA PRO A 84 0.95 -8.36 8.95
C PRO A 84 -0.52 -7.99 9.23
N GLU A 85 -0.76 -7.32 10.35
CA GLU A 85 -2.05 -6.70 10.64
C GLU A 85 -2.29 -5.51 9.69
N TRP A 86 -3.56 -5.13 9.48
CA TRP A 86 -3.92 -3.99 8.62
C TRP A 86 -3.50 -2.65 9.20
N LEU A 87 -3.40 -2.55 10.52
CA LEU A 87 -3.00 -1.36 11.23
C LEU A 87 -1.52 -1.49 11.62
N PRO A 88 -0.71 -0.44 11.42
CA PRO A 88 0.71 -0.49 11.74
C PRO A 88 0.91 -0.63 13.24
N LYS A 89 1.83 -1.53 13.65
CA LYS A 89 2.27 -1.60 15.04
C LYS A 89 3.17 -0.40 15.35
N PRO A 90 3.10 0.18 16.56
CA PRO A 90 3.96 1.29 16.94
C PRO A 90 5.44 0.90 16.79
N ARG A 91 6.24 1.76 16.14
CA ARG A 91 7.70 1.62 15.98
C ARG A 91 8.17 0.42 15.12
N SER A 92 7.35 -0.04 14.17
CA SER A 92 7.79 -0.98 13.13
C SER A 92 8.78 -0.30 12.18
N THR A 93 9.94 -0.92 11.95
CA THR A 93 10.78 -0.57 10.78
C THR A 93 10.11 -1.15 9.54
N ASP A 94 10.18 -0.45 8.41
CA ASP A 94 9.63 -0.99 7.18
C ASP A 94 10.45 -2.19 6.70
N ASN A 95 9.79 -3.29 6.33
CA ASN A 95 10.48 -4.50 5.91
C ASN A 95 11.36 -4.31 4.65
N TRP A 96 11.13 -3.26 3.84
CA TRP A 96 12.01 -2.94 2.69
C TRP A 96 13.36 -2.33 3.12
N GLN A 97 13.47 -1.86 4.35
CA GLN A 97 14.70 -1.28 4.91
C GLN A 97 15.61 -2.35 5.53
N THR A 98 15.16 -3.61 5.54
CA THR A 98 15.85 -4.73 6.15
C THR A 98 15.89 -5.90 5.18
N SER A 99 17.03 -6.58 5.03
CA SER A 99 17.06 -7.87 4.35
C SER A 99 17.84 -8.88 5.20
N ALA A 100 17.59 -10.17 5.00
CA ALA A 100 18.32 -11.23 5.69
C ALA A 100 19.84 -11.21 5.39
N TRP A 101 20.22 -10.53 4.31
CA TRP A 101 21.57 -10.49 3.77
C TRP A 101 22.24 -9.12 3.92
N GLU A 102 21.49 -8.09 4.34
CA GLU A 102 21.98 -6.72 4.50
C GLU A 102 21.66 -6.21 5.91
N ILE A 103 22.70 -6.05 6.74
CA ILE A 103 22.64 -5.26 7.96
C ILE A 103 22.89 -3.81 7.56
N THR A 104 21.93 -3.20 6.87
CA THR A 104 22.06 -1.79 6.46
C THR A 104 21.71 -0.91 7.66
N PRO A 105 22.61 -0.05 8.16
CA PRO A 105 22.22 0.95 9.14
C PRO A 105 21.17 1.85 8.50
N GLN A 106 19.90 1.64 8.89
CA GLN A 106 18.72 2.43 8.53
C GLN A 106 18.87 3.05 7.14
N THR A 107 18.65 2.26 6.07
CA THR A 107 18.72 2.73 4.68
C THR A 107 18.06 4.10 4.60
N ALA A 108 18.88 5.14 4.57
CA ALA A 108 18.41 6.46 4.89
C ALA A 108 17.43 6.81 3.77
N GLU A 109 16.16 7.10 4.08
CA GLU A 109 15.14 7.51 3.10
C GLU A 109 15.55 8.72 2.23
N GLN A 110 16.74 9.28 2.46
CA GLN A 110 17.34 10.41 1.79
C GLN A 110 17.22 10.42 0.26
N PRO A 111 17.47 9.34 -0.51
CA PRO A 111 17.31 9.40 -1.96
C PRO A 111 15.83 9.58 -2.36
N PHE A 112 14.90 8.88 -1.71
CA PHE A 112 13.46 9.04 -1.95
C PHE A 112 12.96 10.44 -1.51
N ARG A 113 13.38 10.92 -0.33
CA ARG A 113 13.06 12.26 0.16
C ARG A 113 13.58 13.35 -0.78
N LYS A 114 14.81 13.25 -1.30
CA LYS A 114 15.37 14.22 -2.26
C LYS A 114 14.53 14.30 -3.53
N CYS A 115 14.12 13.16 -4.09
CA CYS A 115 13.28 13.12 -5.29
C CYS A 115 11.89 13.72 -5.05
N MET A 116 11.25 13.37 -3.94
CA MET A 116 9.92 13.87 -3.57
C MET A 116 9.94 15.39 -3.26
N GLN A 117 10.97 15.88 -2.58
CA GLN A 117 11.15 17.31 -2.29
C GLN A 117 11.38 18.13 -3.56
N ARG A 118 12.21 17.63 -4.50
CA ARG A 118 12.39 18.28 -5.82
C ARG A 118 11.08 18.38 -6.59
N ALA A 119 10.25 17.34 -6.57
CA ALA A 119 8.95 17.35 -7.24
C ALA A 119 7.98 18.38 -6.62
N ALA A 120 8.02 18.56 -5.29
CA ALA A 120 7.22 19.58 -4.61
C ALA A 120 7.71 21.01 -4.91
N SER A 121 9.03 21.26 -4.90
CA SER A 121 9.60 22.56 -5.25
C SER A 121 9.36 22.94 -6.71
N ALA A 122 9.41 21.97 -7.64
CA ALA A 122 9.09 22.20 -9.05
C ALA A 122 7.61 22.57 -9.27
N LYS A 123 6.69 21.93 -8.53
CA LYS A 123 5.26 22.29 -8.55
C LYS A 123 4.99 23.67 -7.92
N ALA A 124 5.72 24.05 -6.88
CA ALA A 124 5.59 25.37 -6.25
C ALA A 124 6.07 26.50 -7.17
N HIS A 125 7.16 26.29 -7.94
CA HIS A 125 7.60 27.26 -8.97
C HIS A 125 6.60 27.39 -10.12
N ALA A 126 5.98 26.30 -10.56
CA ALA A 126 4.96 26.35 -11.62
C ALA A 126 3.71 27.15 -11.20
N HIS A 127 3.27 27.05 -9.94
CA HIS A 127 2.13 27.82 -9.44
C HIS A 127 2.41 29.32 -9.25
N ASN A 128 3.65 29.72 -8.97
CA ASN A 128 4.01 31.13 -8.82
C ASN A 128 4.28 31.85 -10.16
N THR A 129 4.42 31.12 -11.27
CA THR A 129 4.73 31.73 -12.58
C THR A 129 3.47 32.16 -13.34
N THR A 130 2.28 31.74 -12.92
CA THR A 130 1.00 32.14 -13.52
C THR A 130 0.42 33.46 -12.97
N ALA A 131 1.14 34.19 -12.11
CA ALA A 131 0.68 35.45 -11.52
C ALA A 131 1.52 36.69 -11.90
N PHE A 132 2.34 36.61 -12.96
CA PHE A 132 3.12 37.76 -13.44
C PHE A 132 3.06 37.89 -14.97
N SER A 133 1.90 38.26 -15.50
CA SER A 133 1.80 38.90 -16.81
C SER A 133 0.44 39.59 -16.95
N ASP A 134 0.25 40.70 -16.26
CA ASP A 134 -0.66 41.76 -16.74
C ASP A 134 -0.30 43.09 -16.09
N LYS A 135 0.56 43.89 -16.74
CA LYS A 135 0.60 45.36 -16.73
C LYS A 135 1.59 45.90 -17.79
N GLY A 136 1.08 46.72 -18.70
CA GLY A 136 1.82 47.58 -19.66
C GLY A 136 1.81 46.98 -21.07
N VAL A 137 1.18 47.60 -22.07
CA VAL A 137 1.05 49.03 -22.43
C VAL A 137 -0.34 49.31 -23.00
#